data_AF-A0A9W7YDA9-F1
#
_entry.id   AF-A0A9W7YDA9-F1
#
_cell.length_a   1.000
_cell.length_b   1.000
_cell.length_c   1.000
_cell.angle_alpha   90.00
_cell.angle_beta   90.00
_cell.angle_gamma   90.00
#
_symmetry.space_group_name_H-M   'P 1'
#
loop_
_entity.id
_entity.type
_entity.pdbx_description
1 polymer ?
#
loop_
_entity_poly.entity_id
_entity_poly.type
_entity_poly.pdbx_seq_one_letter_code
_entity_poly.pdbx_strand_id
1 'polypeptide(L)'
;MQADESRLAIMPLSDMRGHQDPTATGVLRTKPGRTDAIPTLSMSCSDKIARWNVLGVQGSLLALFIEPIYLATVVVGDGYDHAPIERALNQRVANIDTTSLPAGFRVNQCAV
;
A
#
# COMPACT_ATOMS: atom_id res chain seq x y z
N MET A 1 11.94 15.05 33.16
CA MET A 1 11.09 14.06 32.46
C MET A 1 11.16 14.40 30.97
N GLN A 2 12.25 13.98 30.32
CA GLN A 2 12.43 14.16 28.88
C GLN A 2 11.57 13.12 28.16
N ALA A 3 10.66 13.57 27.32
CA ALA A 3 10.04 12.73 26.32
C ALA A 3 11.13 12.34 25.31
N ASP A 4 11.32 11.04 25.14
CA ASP A 4 12.21 10.45 24.16
C ASP A 4 11.62 10.66 22.75
N GLU A 5 12.05 11.73 22.08
CA GLU A 5 11.65 12.08 20.71
C GLU A 5 12.25 11.14 19.65
N SER A 6 13.00 10.10 20.02
CA SER A 6 13.62 9.18 19.06
C SER A 6 12.64 8.22 18.37
N ARG A 7 11.36 8.22 18.75
CA ARG A 7 10.31 7.37 18.14
C ARG A 7 9.44 8.04 17.07
N LEU A 8 9.69 9.31 16.75
CA LEU A 8 9.04 10.03 15.65
C LEU A 8 10.07 10.54 14.64
N ALA A 9 11.04 9.69 14.26
CA ALA A 9 11.80 9.94 13.06
C ALA A 9 10.85 9.84 11.85
N ILE A 10 10.28 10.99 11.44
CA ILE A 10 9.69 11.12 10.11
C ILE A 10 10.85 10.86 9.14
N MET A 11 10.89 9.65 8.60
CA MET A 11 11.91 9.23 7.65
C MET A 11 11.97 10.28 6.52
N PRO A 12 13.16 10.81 6.18
CA PRO A 12 13.28 11.86 5.17
C PRO A 12 12.54 11.46 3.89
N LEU A 13 11.86 12.42 3.27
CA LEU A 13 11.09 12.18 2.05
C LEU A 13 11.91 11.63 0.88
N SER A 14 13.22 11.89 0.89
CA SER A 14 14.20 11.27 -0.02
C SER A 14 14.28 9.75 0.15
N ASP A 15 14.14 9.25 1.37
CA ASP A 15 14.43 7.88 1.75
C ASP A 15 13.22 6.96 1.52
N MET A 16 12.02 7.55 1.45
CA MET A 16 10.78 6.84 1.08
C MET A 16 10.55 6.79 -0.44
N ARG A 17 11.41 7.41 -1.24
CA ARG A 17 11.19 7.55 -2.69
C ARG A 17 11.75 6.36 -3.47
N GLY A 18 10.90 5.67 -4.22
CA GLY A 18 11.33 4.64 -5.16
C GLY A 18 12.05 3.45 -4.50
N HIS A 19 12.92 2.79 -5.27
CA HIS A 19 13.64 1.58 -4.88
C HIS A 19 15.11 1.91 -4.53
N GLN A 20 15.31 2.87 -3.61
CA GLN A 20 16.66 3.29 -3.17
C GLN A 20 17.39 2.15 -2.44
N ASP A 21 16.63 1.30 -1.72
CA ASP A 21 17.10 0.04 -1.16
C ASP A 21 16.34 -1.14 -1.79
N PRO A 22 17.01 -1.97 -2.60
CA PRO A 22 16.39 -3.14 -3.21
C PRO A 22 15.96 -4.23 -2.25
N THR A 23 16.61 -4.27 -1.08
CA THR A 23 16.43 -5.32 -0.08
C THR A 23 15.32 -4.98 0.90
N ALA A 24 14.95 -3.71 1.03
CA ALA A 24 13.83 -3.24 1.83
C ALA A 24 12.47 -3.66 1.23
N THR A 25 11.97 -4.82 1.64
CA THR A 25 10.65 -5.32 1.27
C THR A 25 9.56 -4.82 2.23
N GLY A 26 8.31 -4.76 1.78
CA GLY A 26 7.15 -4.38 2.62
C GLY A 26 7.05 -2.90 2.99
N VAL A 27 8.07 -2.07 2.73
CA VAL A 27 8.05 -0.64 3.06
C VAL A 27 7.13 0.16 2.13
N LEU A 28 6.45 1.15 2.73
CA LEU A 28 5.67 2.17 2.05
C LEU A 28 6.58 3.11 1.25
N ARG A 29 6.14 3.51 0.06
CA ARG A 29 6.95 4.33 -0.85
C ARG A 29 6.15 5.48 -1.46
N THR A 30 6.84 6.56 -1.80
CA THR A 30 6.27 7.68 -2.54
C THR A 30 6.63 7.63 -4.03
N LYS A 31 5.77 8.27 -4.83
CA LYS A 31 5.91 8.47 -6.29
C LYS A 31 6.49 9.88 -6.53
N PRO A 32 7.19 10.11 -7.65
CA PRO A 32 7.68 9.14 -8.64
C PRO A 32 8.94 8.41 -8.17
N GLY A 33 9.04 7.13 -8.53
CA GLY A 33 10.22 6.31 -8.24
C GLY A 33 11.42 6.58 -9.14
N ARG A 34 11.22 7.21 -10.31
CA ARG A 34 12.34 7.64 -11.17
C ARG A 34 13.12 8.75 -10.48
N THR A 35 14.44 8.76 -10.58
CA THR A 35 15.32 9.73 -9.92
C THR A 35 15.29 11.13 -10.54
N ASP A 36 15.01 11.22 -11.85
CA ASP A 36 14.99 12.45 -12.64
C ASP A 36 13.76 13.35 -12.42
N ALA A 37 12.74 12.84 -11.73
CA ALA A 37 11.49 13.57 -11.51
C ALA A 37 11.49 14.39 -10.20
N ILE A 38 10.52 15.29 -10.03
CA ILE A 38 10.33 16.02 -8.78
C ILE A 38 9.62 15.08 -7.78
N PRO A 39 10.13 14.92 -6.54
CA PRO A 39 9.48 14.08 -5.52
C PRO A 39 8.11 14.62 -5.12
N THR A 40 7.18 13.73 -4.75
CA THR A 40 5.88 14.12 -4.21
C THR A 40 5.56 13.31 -2.95
N LEU A 41 4.54 13.74 -2.20
CA LEU A 41 3.98 13.00 -1.06
C LEU A 41 2.98 11.91 -1.47
N SER A 42 2.76 11.72 -2.77
CA SER A 42 1.82 10.71 -3.24
C SER A 42 2.37 9.31 -3.02
N MET A 43 1.62 8.46 -2.33
CA MET A 43 1.96 7.04 -2.18
C MET A 43 2.08 6.33 -3.54
N SER A 44 2.89 5.28 -3.58
CA SER A 44 3.08 4.43 -4.75
C SER A 44 1.77 3.75 -5.17
N CYS A 45 1.67 3.34 -6.43
CA CYS A 45 0.48 2.65 -6.93
C CYS A 45 0.25 1.31 -6.23
N SER A 46 1.31 0.54 -5.96
CA SER A 46 1.21 -0.71 -5.19
C SER A 46 0.68 -0.47 -3.77
N ASP A 47 1.09 0.62 -3.10
CA ASP A 47 0.58 0.93 -1.75
C ASP A 47 -0.91 1.30 -1.78
N LYS A 48 -1.34 2.00 -2.83
CA LYS A 48 -2.77 2.34 -3.04
C LYS A 48 -3.61 1.09 -3.32
N ILE A 49 -3.12 0.16 -4.14
CA ILE A 49 -3.83 -1.09 -4.43
C ILE A 49 -3.89 -1.99 -3.18
N ALA A 50 -2.79 -2.10 -2.42
CA ALA A 50 -2.78 -2.83 -1.15
C ALA A 50 -3.80 -2.23 -0.16
N ARG A 51 -3.94 -0.91 -0.13
CA ARG A 51 -5.01 -0.25 0.66
C ARG A 51 -6.41 -0.63 0.17
N TRP A 52 -6.62 -0.72 -1.14
CA TRP A 52 -7.91 -1.17 -1.71
C TRP A 52 -8.22 -2.62 -1.37
N ASN A 53 -7.21 -3.47 -1.17
CA ASN A 53 -7.42 -4.84 -0.69
C ASN A 53 -8.00 -4.89 0.73
N VAL A 54 -8.02 -3.79 1.49
CA VAL A 54 -8.64 -3.75 2.82
C VAL A 54 -9.92 -2.91 2.80
N LEU A 55 -9.83 -1.69 2.28
CA LEU A 55 -10.90 -0.69 2.34
C LEU A 55 -11.82 -0.68 1.12
N GLY A 56 -11.53 -1.50 0.12
CA GLY A 56 -12.19 -1.45 -1.17
C GLY A 56 -11.81 -0.24 -2.03
N VAL A 57 -12.18 -0.29 -3.31
CA VAL A 57 -11.83 0.71 -4.33
C VAL A 57 -12.75 1.93 -4.33
N GLN A 58 -13.94 1.81 -3.74
CA GLN A 58 -15.03 2.80 -3.81
C GLN A 58 -14.71 4.11 -3.08
N GLY A 59 -13.76 4.10 -2.15
CA GLY A 59 -13.41 5.27 -1.34
C GLY A 59 -14.48 5.62 -0.29
N SER A 60 -14.23 6.68 0.48
CA SER A 60 -15.04 6.99 1.67
C SER A 60 -16.45 7.48 1.34
N LEU A 61 -16.61 8.34 0.31
CA LEU A 61 -17.90 8.93 -0.01
C LEU A 61 -18.91 7.87 -0.47
N LEU A 62 -18.48 6.94 -1.33
CA LEU A 62 -19.35 5.87 -1.83
C LEU A 62 -19.61 4.78 -0.77
N ALA A 63 -18.68 4.55 0.16
CA ALA A 63 -18.88 3.58 1.25
C ALA A 63 -20.08 3.88 2.16
N LEU A 64 -20.67 5.08 2.07
CA LEU A 64 -21.92 5.42 2.76
C LEU A 64 -23.17 4.84 2.11
N PHE A 65 -23.07 4.41 0.83
CA PHE A 65 -24.21 4.01 0.02
C PHE A 65 -24.13 2.57 -0.49
N ILE A 66 -22.91 2.00 -0.58
CA ILE A 66 -22.67 0.68 -1.15
C ILE A 66 -21.72 -0.15 -0.29
N GLU A 67 -21.82 -1.47 -0.41
CA GLU A 67 -20.89 -2.43 0.18
C GLU A 67 -19.47 -2.29 -0.42
N PRO A 68 -18.40 -2.68 0.32
CA PRO A 68 -17.02 -2.57 -0.16
C PRO A 68 -16.76 -3.36 -1.46
N ILE A 69 -16.14 -2.71 -2.43
CA ILE A 69 -15.83 -3.30 -3.74
C ILE A 69 -14.34 -3.66 -3.79
N TYR A 70 -14.02 -4.90 -4.15
CA TYR A 70 -12.65 -5.40 -4.23
C TYR A 70 -12.31 -5.84 -5.65
N LEU A 71 -11.03 -5.70 -6.02
CA LEU A 71 -10.52 -6.22 -7.29
C LEU A 71 -10.32 -7.74 -7.15
N ALA A 72 -10.93 -8.51 -8.05
CA ALA A 72 -10.71 -9.95 -8.13
C ALA A 72 -9.34 -10.27 -8.77
N THR A 73 -8.89 -9.45 -9.73
CA THR A 73 -7.69 -9.70 -10.51
C THR A 73 -6.96 -8.40 -10.83
N VAL A 74 -5.63 -8.42 -10.80
CA VAL A 74 -4.75 -7.33 -11.23
C VAL A 74 -3.81 -7.89 -12.28
N VAL A 75 -3.97 -7.48 -13.55
CA VAL A 75 -3.14 -7.93 -14.67
C VAL A 75 -2.02 -6.91 -14.91
N VAL A 76 -0.78 -7.38 -14.98
CA VAL A 76 0.39 -6.54 -15.27
C VAL A 76 0.88 -6.80 -16.69
N GLY A 77 0.82 -5.77 -17.54
CA GLY A 77 1.16 -5.90 -18.96
C GLY A 77 2.67 -5.95 -19.26
N ASP A 78 3.51 -5.41 -18.38
CA ASP A 78 4.97 -5.41 -18.52
C ASP A 78 5.65 -5.39 -17.14
N GLY A 79 6.82 -6.01 -17.03
CA GLY A 79 7.58 -6.12 -15.78
C GLY A 79 6.90 -6.97 -14.69
N TYR A 80 6.12 -7.99 -15.09
CA TYR A 80 5.52 -8.92 -14.14
C TYR A 80 6.57 -9.85 -13.50
N ASP A 81 6.64 -9.79 -12.18
CA ASP A 81 7.31 -10.79 -11.35
C ASP A 81 6.34 -11.14 -10.20
N HIS A 82 5.93 -12.41 -10.17
CA HIS A 82 4.89 -12.90 -9.26
C HIS A 82 5.27 -12.62 -7.80
N ALA A 83 6.48 -12.95 -7.36
CA ALA A 83 6.82 -12.89 -5.94
C ALA A 83 6.83 -11.44 -5.39
N PRO A 84 7.43 -10.43 -6.05
CA PRO A 84 7.32 -9.04 -5.64
C PRO A 84 5.90 -8.48 -5.70
N ILE A 85 5.11 -8.83 -6.72
CA ILE A 85 3.74 -8.34 -6.88
C ILE A 85 2.82 -8.93 -5.80
N GLU A 86 2.88 -10.24 -5.61
CA GLU A 86 2.11 -10.95 -4.58
C GLU A 86 2.42 -10.40 -3.19
N ARG A 87 3.72 -10.19 -2.90
CA ARG A 87 4.14 -9.53 -1.67
C ARG A 87 3.62 -8.09 -1.54
N ALA A 88 3.61 -7.35 -2.64
CA ALA A 88 3.25 -5.94 -2.65
C ALA A 88 1.74 -5.69 -2.54
N LEU A 89 0.91 -6.57 -3.09
CA LEU A 89 -0.53 -6.37 -3.15
C LEU A 89 -1.27 -7.15 -2.07
N ASN A 90 -0.86 -8.41 -1.82
CA ASN A 90 -1.60 -9.35 -0.97
C ASN A 90 -0.90 -9.57 0.37
N GLN A 91 0.36 -10.02 0.38
CA GLN A 91 0.99 -10.52 1.62
C GLN A 91 1.24 -9.42 2.66
N ARG A 92 1.56 -8.19 2.23
CA ARG A 92 1.85 -7.09 3.17
C ARG A 92 0.66 -6.65 4.02
N VAL A 93 -0.57 -6.97 3.60
CA VAL A 93 -1.80 -6.67 4.35
C VAL A 93 -2.42 -7.92 4.98
N ALA A 94 -1.83 -9.10 4.78
CA ALA A 94 -2.38 -10.37 5.24
C ALA A 94 -2.48 -10.48 6.78
N ASN A 95 -1.62 -9.76 7.50
CA ASN A 95 -1.57 -9.80 8.97
C ASN A 95 -2.40 -8.71 9.65
N ILE A 96 -3.28 -8.02 8.91
CA ILE A 96 -4.22 -7.05 9.51
C ILE A 96 -5.26 -7.80 10.33
N ASP A 97 -5.50 -7.34 11.55
CA ASP A 97 -6.52 -7.90 12.43
C ASP A 97 -7.92 -7.66 11.87
N THR A 98 -8.54 -8.72 11.33
CA THR A 98 -9.87 -8.66 10.74
C THR A 98 -10.98 -8.43 11.77
N THR A 99 -10.74 -8.69 13.06
CA THR A 99 -11.74 -8.45 14.11
C THR A 99 -11.98 -6.95 14.35
N SER A 100 -11.02 -6.11 13.96
CA SER A 100 -11.09 -4.66 14.05
C SER A 100 -11.77 -3.99 12.86
N LEU A 101 -12.08 -4.74 11.80
CA LEU A 101 -12.68 -4.19 10.59
C LEU A 101 -14.19 -4.00 10.75
N PRO A 102 -14.77 -2.89 10.23
CA PRO A 102 -16.22 -2.72 10.19
C PRO A 102 -16.89 -3.82 9.37
N ALA A 103 -18.19 -4.03 9.62
CA ALA A 103 -18.99 -5.00 8.86
C ALA A 103 -18.88 -4.77 7.34
N GLY A 104 -18.80 -5.86 6.57
CA GLY A 104 -18.64 -5.85 5.11
C GLY A 104 -17.19 -5.76 4.63
N PHE A 105 -16.27 -5.20 5.44
CA PHE A 105 -14.86 -5.10 5.08
C PHE A 105 -14.09 -6.39 5.39
N ARG A 106 -13.10 -6.69 4.55
CA ARG A 106 -12.21 -7.86 4.69
C ARG A 106 -10.83 -7.56 4.10
N VAL A 107 -9.87 -8.42 4.42
CA VAL A 107 -8.59 -8.48 3.70
C VAL A 107 -8.78 -9.32 2.44
N ASN A 108 -8.82 -8.66 1.29
CA ASN A 108 -8.93 -9.27 -0.03
C ASN A 108 -7.61 -9.92 -0.47
N GLN A 109 -7.73 -10.94 -1.31
CA GLN A 109 -6.63 -11.56 -2.04
C GLN A 109 -6.98 -11.51 -3.52
N CYS A 110 -6.34 -10.60 -4.26
CA CYS A 110 -6.54 -10.51 -5.70
C CYS A 110 -5.62 -11.49 -6.43
N ALA A 111 -6.09 -12.12 -7.50
CA ALA A 111 -5.23 -12.85 -8.42
C ALA A 111 -4.29 -11.88 -9.16
N VAL A 112 -3.02 -12.24 -9.26
CA VAL A 112 -1.96 -11.40 -9.86
C VAL A 112 -1.23 -12.12 -10.98
#